data_AF-M0DWE2-F1
#
_entry.id   AF-M0DWE2-F1
#
_cell.length_a   1.000
_cell.length_b   1.000
_cell.length_c   1.000
_cell.angle_alpha   90.00
_cell.angle_beta   90.00
_cell.angle_gamma   90.00
#
_symmetry.space_group_name_H-M   'P 1'
#
loop_
_entity.id
_entity.type
_entity.pdbx_description
1 polymer ?
#
loop_
_entity_poly.entity_id
_entity_poly.type
_entity_poly.pdbx_seq_one_letter_code
_entity_poly.pdbx_strand_id
1 'polypeptide(L)' 'MYVPDDPPATCPACGDPYDSVSRHADGFVANLLDNERYQRVCFAPVSDAGDPALDCYHHTHEQAGTD' A
#
# COMPACT_ATOMS: atom_id res chain seq x y z
N MET A 1 -12.62 3.06 0.17
CA MET A 1 -11.43 2.27 0.54
C MET A 1 -11.86 0.82 0.66
N TYR A 2 -11.20 -0.09 -0.04
CA TYR A 2 -11.46 -1.53 0.02
C TYR A 2 -10.16 -2.32 -0.20
N VAL A 3 -10.14 -3.60 0.14
CA VAL A 3 -9.02 -4.51 -0.18
C VAL A 3 -9.30 -5.12 -1.55
N PRO A 4 -8.41 -4.98 -2.55
CA PRO A 4 -8.60 -5.59 -3.87
C PRO A 4 -8.62 -7.13 -3.79
N ASP A 5 -9.37 -7.78 -4.68
CA ASP A 5 -9.63 -9.23 -4.63
C ASP A 5 -8.42 -10.12 -4.98
N ASP A 6 -7.54 -9.66 -5.88
CA ASP A 6 -6.35 -10.41 -6.34
C ASP A 6 -5.12 -9.49 -6.38
N PRO A 7 -4.58 -9.11 -5.21
CA PRO A 7 -3.44 -8.23 -5.17
C PRO A 7 -2.15 -8.98 -5.54
N PRO A 8 -1.18 -8.29 -6.17
CA PRO A 8 0.08 -8.92 -6.60
C PRO A 8 0.88 -9.41 -5.40
N ALA A 9 1.62 -10.52 -5.53
CA ALA A 9 2.37 -11.09 -4.40
C ALA A 9 3.49 -10.18 -3.84
N THR A 10 3.95 -9.19 -4.61
CA THR A 10 4.99 -8.21 -4.21
C THR A 10 4.53 -6.80 -4.50
N CYS A 11 5.08 -5.83 -3.77
CA CYS A 11 4.72 -4.43 -3.92
C CYS A 11 5.17 -3.92 -5.30
N PRO A 12 4.25 -3.50 -6.19
CA PRO A 12 4.60 -3.05 -7.54
C PRO A 12 5.47 -1.78 -7.57
N ALA A 13 5.49 -1.02 -6.47
CA ALA A 13 6.23 0.23 -6.38
C ALA A 13 7.71 0.04 -5.99
N CYS A 14 8.03 -0.95 -5.14
CA CYS A 14 9.39 -1.15 -4.62
C CYS A 14 9.96 -2.56 -4.80
N GLY A 15 9.12 -3.55 -5.13
CA GLY A 15 9.53 -4.95 -5.31
C GLY A 15 9.54 -5.79 -4.02
N ASP A 16 9.47 -5.17 -2.84
CA ASP A 16 9.51 -5.86 -1.55
C ASP A 16 8.18 -6.57 -1.23
N PRO A 17 8.18 -7.56 -0.31
CA PRO A 17 6.96 -8.04 0.34
C PRO A 17 6.24 -6.91 1.08
N TYR A 18 4.93 -7.03 1.23
CA TYR A 18 4.09 -6.11 1.98
C TYR A 18 3.08 -6.90 2.83
N ASP A 19 2.51 -6.28 3.86
CA ASP A 19 1.58 -6.91 4.81
C ASP A 19 0.11 -6.74 4.38
N SER A 20 -0.24 -5.56 3.86
CA SER A 20 -1.60 -5.30 3.39
C SER A 20 -1.65 -4.28 2.27
N VAL A 21 -2.72 -4.34 1.48
CA VAL A 21 -3.01 -3.37 0.41
C VAL A 21 -4.45 -2.87 0.50
N SER A 22 -4.63 -1.58 0.24
CA SER A 22 -5.94 -0.95 0.12
C SER A 22 -6.03 -0.10 -1.15
N ARG A 23 -7.21 -0.07 -1.79
CA ARG A 23 -7.50 0.81 -2.92
C ARG A 23 -8.28 2.04 -2.49
N HIS A 24 -7.86 3.20 -2.99
CA HIS A 24 -8.49 4.50 -2.78
C HIS A 24 -8.80 5.17 -4.13
N ALA A 25 -10.07 5.41 -4.41
CA ALA A 25 -10.53 6.18 -5.58
C ALA A 25 -10.75 7.68 -5.26
N ASP A 26 -10.80 8.02 -3.97
CA ASP A 26 -10.93 9.39 -3.46
C ASP A 26 -9.68 9.81 -2.68
N GLY A 27 -9.65 11.07 -2.23
CA GLY A 27 -8.60 11.59 -1.36
C GLY A 27 -8.50 10.83 -0.03
N PHE A 28 -7.28 10.64 0.46
CA PHE A 28 -6.99 10.04 1.76
C PHE A 28 -5.74 10.66 2.37
N VAL A 29 -5.55 10.43 3.68
CA VAL A 29 -4.40 10.90 4.43
C VAL A 29 -3.67 9.70 4.99
N ALA A 30 -2.36 9.66 4.83
CA ALA A 30 -1.48 8.67 5.45
C ALA A 30 -0.55 9.38 6.44
N ASN A 31 -0.53 8.92 7.69
CA ASN A 31 0.45 9.34 8.68
C ASN A 31 1.14 8.08 9.24
N LEU A 32 2.47 8.03 9.13
CA LEU A 32 3.28 6.87 9.54
C LEU A 32 4.19 7.18 10.73
N LEU A 33 4.17 8.41 11.24
CA LEU A 33 4.96 8.78 12.40
C LEU A 33 4.54 7.93 13.61
N ASP A 34 5.52 7.30 14.25
CA ASP A 34 5.39 6.45 15.44
C ASP A 34 4.36 5.30 15.28
N ASN A 35 4.21 4.77 14.07
CA ASN A 35 3.33 3.62 13.85
C ASN A 35 4.05 2.31 14.25
N GLU A 36 3.52 1.64 15.28
CA GLU A 36 4.11 0.40 15.82
C GLU A 36 4.16 -0.75 14.80
N ARG A 37 3.22 -0.76 13.84
CA ARG A 37 3.07 -1.87 12.89
C ARG A 37 3.68 -1.58 11.53
N TYR A 38 3.44 -0.40 10.98
CA TYR A 38 3.77 -0.05 9.60
C TYR A 38 4.81 1.06 9.53
N GLN A 39 5.93 0.78 8.89
CA GLN A 39 7.04 1.74 8.73
C GLN A 39 6.91 2.57 7.45
N ARG A 40 6.31 1.98 6.41
CA ARG A 40 6.29 2.54 5.06
C ARG A 40 5.00 2.18 4.36
N VAL A 41 4.47 3.12 3.59
CA VAL A 41 3.40 2.88 2.62
C VAL A 41 3.88 3.30 1.24
N CYS A 42 3.77 2.37 0.29
CA CYS A 42 4.06 2.62 -1.11
C CYS A 42 2.75 2.83 -1.88
N PHE A 43 2.80 3.64 -2.94
CA PHE A 43 1.63 4.00 -3.74
C PHE A 43 1.84 3.56 -5.19
N ALA A 44 0.88 2.82 -5.74
CA ALA A 44 0.85 2.45 -7.15
C ALA A 44 -0.42 3.02 -7.82
N PRO A 45 -0.29 3.77 -8.94
CA PRO A 45 -1.44 4.21 -9.70
C PRO A 45 -2.12 3.02 -10.38
N VAL A 46 -3.44 2.98 -10.31
CA VAL A 46 -4.27 1.94 -10.91
C VAL A 46 -5.53 2.55 -11.51
N SER A 47 -6.23 1.77 -12.33
CA SER A 47 -7.57 2.10 -12.79
C SER A 47 -8.57 1.16 -12.11
N ASP A 48 -9.65 1.73 -11.60
CA ASP A 48 -10.77 1.00 -11.01
C ASP A 48 -12.04 1.31 -11.78
N ALA A 49 -12.60 0.31 -12.47
CA ALA A 49 -13.73 0.46 -13.39
C ALA A 49 -13.58 1.58 -14.46
N GLY A 50 -12.34 2.00 -14.75
CA GLY A 50 -12.03 3.08 -15.70
C GLY A 50 -11.71 4.43 -15.05
N ASP A 51 -11.91 4.57 -13.75
CA ASP A 51 -11.58 5.76 -12.97
C ASP A 51 -10.18 5.65 -12.33
N PRO A 52 -9.46 6.77 -12.12
CA PRO A 52 -8.16 6.76 -11.48
C PRO A 52 -8.26 6.41 -9.99
N ALA A 53 -7.37 5.54 -9.53
CA ALA A 53 -7.26 5.16 -8.13
C ALA A 53 -5.80 4.91 -7.72
N LEU A 54 -5.56 4.76 -6.42
CA LEU A 54 -4.27 4.42 -5.84
C LEU A 54 -4.39 3.15 -4.99
N ASP A 55 -3.53 2.18 -5.27
CA ASP A 55 -3.26 1.08 -4.36
C ASP A 55 -2.16 1.49 -3.38
N CYS A 56 -2.42 1.30 -2.09
CA CYS A 56 -1.56 1.66 -0.97
C CYS A 56 -1.03 0.37 -0.33
N TYR A 57 0.25 0.06 -0.53
CA TYR A 57 0.91 -1.14 -0.04
C TYR A 57 1.64 -0.84 1.27
N HIS A 58 1.22 -1.47 2.36
CA HIS A 58 1.74 -1.24 3.71
C HIS A 58 2.83 -2.24 4.04
N HIS A 59 4.00 -1.75 4.43
CA HIS A 59 5.15 -2.56 4.82
C HIS A 59 5.34 -2.49 6.33
N THR A 60 5.53 -3.65 6.96
CA THR A 60 6.01 -3.69 8.35
C THR A 60 7.43 -3.15 8.47
N HIS A 61 7.88 -2.92 9.71
CA HIS A 61 9.29 -2.57 9.99
C HIS A 61 10.28 -3.60 9.43
N GLU A 62 10.00 -4.91 9.61
CA GLU A 62 10.80 -6.00 9.05
C GLU A 62 10.85 -5.96 7.51
N GLN A 63 9.69 -5.81 6.86
CA GLN A 63 9.58 -5.81 5.40
C GLN A 63 10.18 -4.57 4.74
N ALA A 64 10.24 -3.45 5.45
CA ALA A 64 10.86 -2.22 4.96
C ALA A 64 12.40 -2.26 5.03
N GLY A 65 12.98 -3.34 5.59
CA GLY A 65 14.43 -3.53 5.69
C GLY A 65 15.09 -2.61 6.72
N THR A 66 14.38 -2.27 7.80
CA THR A 66 14.86 -1.36 8.85
C THR A 66 15.14 -2.04 10.20
N ASP A 67 15.45 -3.34 10.21
CA ASP A 67 16.01 -4.03 11.38
C ASP A 67 17.52 -3.78 11.56
#